data_AF-A0A943PA12-F1
#
_entry.id   AF-A0A943PA12-F1
#
_cell.length_a   1.000
_cell.length_b   1.000
_cell.length_c   1.000
_cell.angle_alpha   90.00
_cell.angle_beta   90.00
_cell.angle_gamma   90.00
#
_symmetry.space_group_name_H-M   'P 1'
#
loop_
_entity.id
_entity.type
_entity.pdbx_description
1 polymer ?
#
loop_
_entity_poly.entity_id
_entity_poly.type
_entity_poly.pdbx_seq_one_letter_code
_entity_poly.pdbx_strand_id
1 'polypeptide(L)' 'MKLNFLELSENIAEGQRVENFIVQHRNEDKIWFNSFEGTTIGTKKIMKLHGLEPDAVRILMVSSRDTPEINKIALY' A
#
# COMPACT_ATOMS: atom_id res chain seq x y z
N MET A 1 -4.96 17.96 -2.03
CA MET A 1 -6.01 16.94 -1.74
C MET A 1 -5.44 16.13 -0.60
N LYS A 2 -6.15 16.06 0.52
CA LYS A 2 -5.69 15.31 1.70
C LYS A 2 -6.11 13.86 1.58
N LEU A 3 -5.12 12.96 1.67
CA LEU A 3 -5.31 11.52 1.74
C LEU A 3 -5.22 11.08 3.20
N ASN A 4 -6.27 10.44 3.68
CA ASN A 4 -6.39 9.94 5.04
C ASN A 4 -6.24 8.44 5.13
N PHE A 5 -6.61 7.70 4.07
CA PHE A 5 -6.54 6.24 4.08
C PHE A 5 -6.08 5.65 2.75
N LEU A 6 -5.36 4.54 2.85
CA LEU A 6 -5.09 3.63 1.74
C LEU A 6 -5.70 2.26 2.08
N GLU A 7 -6.47 1.70 1.16
CA GLU A 7 -6.99 0.33 1.21
C GLU A 7 -6.31 -0.53 0.15
N LEU A 8 -5.81 -1.69 0.58
CA LEU A 8 -5.28 -2.75 -0.29
C LEU A 8 -6.02 -4.06 -0.03
N SER A 9 -6.28 -4.82 -1.08
CA SER A 9 -6.82 -6.18 -1.01
C SER A 9 -6.11 -7.10 -2.00
N GLU A 10 -5.78 -8.31 -1.54
CA GLU A 10 -5.37 -9.40 -2.40
C GLU A 10 -6.58 -10.18 -2.94
N ASN A 11 -6.41 -10.87 -4.06
CA ASN A 11 -7.33 -11.87 -4.56
C ASN A 11 -7.20 -13.16 -3.74
N ILE A 12 -7.88 -13.23 -2.60
CA ILE A 12 -7.74 -14.35 -1.66
C ILE A 12 -8.22 -15.70 -2.22
N ALA A 13 -9.04 -15.69 -3.28
CA ALA A 13 -9.38 -16.93 -4.00
C ALA A 13 -8.13 -17.63 -4.57
N GLU A 14 -7.09 -16.85 -4.92
CA GLU A 14 -5.81 -17.32 -5.46
C GLU A 14 -4.71 -17.40 -4.37
N GLY A 15 -5.10 -17.19 -3.11
CA GLY A 15 -4.24 -17.25 -1.94
C GLY A 15 -3.76 -15.89 -1.42
N GLN A 16 -3.27 -15.89 -0.19
CA GLN A 16 -2.56 -14.76 0.42
C GLN A 16 -1.06 -14.91 0.16
N ARG A 17 -0.47 -14.00 -0.61
CA ARG A 17 0.89 -14.12 -1.14
C ARG A 17 1.84 -13.08 -0.56
N VAL A 18 1.40 -11.86 -0.28
CA VAL A 18 2.28 -10.79 0.24
C VAL A 18 2.75 -11.10 1.66
N GLU A 19 4.07 -11.01 1.86
CA GLU A 19 4.72 -11.24 3.15
C GLU A 19 5.32 -9.98 3.75
N ASN A 20 5.80 -9.05 2.90
CA ASN A 20 6.25 -7.72 3.30
C ASN A 20 5.95 -6.68 2.21
N PHE A 21 5.54 -5.49 2.61
CA PHE A 21 5.35 -4.35 1.71
C PHE A 21 5.60 -3.01 2.41
N ILE A 22 5.92 -2.00 1.61
CA ILE A 22 6.15 -0.62 2.07
C ILE A 22 5.26 0.31 1.26
N VAL A 23 4.57 1.21 1.95
CA VAL A 23 3.85 2.33 1.33
C VAL A 23 4.73 3.57 1.45
N GLN A 24 4.92 4.24 0.33
CA GLN A 24 5.65 5.49 0.25
C GLN A 24 4.79 6.59 -0.35
N HIS A 25 5.02 7.81 0.10
CA HIS A 25 4.47 9.00 -0.51
C HIS A 25 5.61 9.85 -1.05
N ARG A 26 5.32 10.62 -2.10
CA ARG A 26 6.26 11.60 -2.66
C ARG A 26 5.81 13.01 -2.31
N ASN A 27 6.74 13.79 -1.75
CA ASN A 27 6.47 15.18 -1.39
C ASN A 27 6.59 16.12 -2.61
N GLU A 28 6.36 17.41 -2.39
CA GLU A 28 6.47 18.44 -3.43
C GLU A 28 7.85 18.50 -4.10
N ASP A 29 8.91 18.25 -3.34
CA ASP A 29 10.32 18.20 -3.79
C ASP A 29 10.69 16.91 -4.55
N LYS A 30 9.70 16.05 -4.85
CA LYS A 30 9.88 14.76 -5.53
C LYS A 30 10.68 13.72 -4.74
N ILE A 31 10.76 13.86 -3.43
CA ILE A 31 11.45 12.95 -2.51
C ILE A 31 10.45 11.91 -1.97
N TRP A 32 10.86 10.64 -1.95
CA TRP A 32 10.06 9.53 -1.44
C TRP A 32 10.30 9.28 0.06
N PHE A 33 9.21 9.15 0.82
CA PHE A 33 9.24 8.86 2.25
C PHE A 33 8.44 7.59 2.58
N ASN A 34 8.96 6.75 3.48
CA ASN A 34 8.21 5.61 4.02
C ASN A 34 7.06 6.13 4.90
N SER A 35 5.85 5.73 4.55
CA SER A 35 4.62 6.11 5.27
C SER A 35 4.10 4.98 6.14
N PHE A 36 4.29 3.74 5.68
CA PHE A 36 3.85 2.54 6.38
C PHE A 36 4.68 1.33 5.92
N GLU A 37 4.98 0.45 6.85
CA GLU A 37 5.58 -0.86 6.58
C GLU A 37 4.66 -1.93 7.14
N GLY A 38 4.37 -2.95 6.33
CA GLY A 38 3.46 -4.02 6.69
C GLY A 38 3.98 -5.37 6.23
N THR A 39 3.47 -6.42 6.87
CA THR A 39 3.76 -7.79 6.48
C THR A 39 2.71 -8.28 5.49
N THR A 40 1.52 -8.63 5.98
CA THR A 40 0.44 -9.22 5.17
C THR A 40 -0.62 -8.19 4.76
N ILE A 41 -1.20 -8.40 3.57
CA ILE A 41 -2.37 -7.65 3.07
C ILE A 41 -3.64 -8.49 3.28
N GLY A 42 -3.70 -9.70 2.71
CA GLY A 42 -4.85 -10.58 2.83
C GLY A 42 -6.12 -10.00 2.20
N THR A 43 -7.28 -10.34 2.75
CA THR A 43 -8.58 -9.86 2.25
C THR A 43 -8.69 -8.34 2.23
N LYS A 44 -8.10 -7.68 3.24
CA LYS A 44 -8.16 -6.22 3.37
C LYS A 44 -7.13 -5.70 4.34
N LYS A 45 -6.41 -4.66 3.91
CA LYS A 45 -5.53 -3.85 4.74
C LYS A 45 -5.87 -2.38 4.57
N ILE A 46 -6.20 -1.69 5.67
CA ILE A 46 -6.45 -0.24 5.68
C ILE A 46 -5.35 0.43 6.49
N MET A 47 -4.70 1.43 5.92
CA MET A 47 -3.62 2.20 6.55
C MET A 47 -4.03 3.66 6.66
N LYS A 48 -3.70 4.28 7.80
CA LYS A 48 -3.88 5.72 8.00
C LYS A 48 -2.74 6.47 7.33
N LEU A 49 -3.08 7.47 6.53
CA LEU A 49 -2.18 8.38 5.84
C LEU A 49 -2.15 9.77 6.49
N HIS A 50 -2.87 9.99 7.60
CA HIS A 50 -2.74 11.20 8.43
C HIS A 50 -2.91 12.54 7.70
N GLY A 51 -3.69 12.57 6.62
CA GLY A 51 -3.94 13.79 5.85
C GLY A 51 -2.79 14.22 4.96
N LEU A 52 -1.95 13.28 4.50
CA LEU A 52 -0.87 13.53 3.55
C LEU A 52 -1.40 14.21 2.27
N GLU A 53 -0.62 15.13 1.70
CA GLU A 53 -0.91 15.76 0.41
C GLU A 53 0.19 15.45 -0.61
N PRO A 54 0.32 14.17 -1.03
CA PRO A 54 1.38 13.78 -1.94
C PRO A 54 0.98 14.03 -3.39
N ASP A 55 1.99 14.14 -4.26
CA ASP A 55 1.77 14.13 -5.71
C ASP A 55 1.77 12.70 -6.30
N ALA A 56 2.26 11.73 -5.53
CA ALA A 56 2.26 10.31 -5.87
C ALA A 56 2.31 9.42 -4.63
N VAL A 57 1.68 8.24 -4.72
CA VAL A 57 1.78 7.16 -3.75
C VAL A 57 2.34 5.93 -4.46
N ARG A 58 3.25 5.21 -3.80
CA ARG A 58 3.85 3.96 -4.31
C ARG A 58 3.74 2.87 -3.25
N ILE A 59 3.44 1.66 -3.71
CA ILE A 59 3.46 0.45 -2.87
C ILE A 59 4.58 -0.44 -3.41
N LEU A 60 5.53 -0.80 -2.54
CA LEU A 60 6.63 -1.70 -2.85
C LEU A 60 6.29 -3.07 -2.24
N MET A 61 6.08 -4.09 -3.09
CA MET A 61 6.00 -5.48 -2.63
C MET A 61 7.43 -5.97 -2.40
N VAL A 62 7.84 -6.07 -1.13
CA VAL A 62 9.21 -6.40 -0.75
C VAL A 62 9.45 -7.90 -0.80
N SER A 63 8.48 -8.70 -0.34
CA SER A 63 8.53 -10.15 -0.45
C SER A 63 7.14 -10.75 -0.57
N SER A 64 7.05 -11.86 -1.30
CA SER A 64 5.85 -12.63 -1.46
C SER A 64 6.16 -14.11 -1.69
N ARG A 65 5.21 -14.98 -1.32
CA ARG A 65 5.31 -16.44 -1.50
C ARG A 65 5.22 -16.87 -2.97
N ASP A 66 4.51 -16.07 -3.76
CA ASP A 66 4.33 -16.21 -5.20
C ASP A 66 3.95 -14.82 -5.76
N THR A 67 3.62 -14.71 -7.05
CA THR A 67 3.21 -13.48 -7.72
C THR A 67 1.98 -12.87 -7.05
N PRO A 68 2.07 -11.71 -6.37
CA PRO A 68 0.91 -11.12 -5.68
C PRO A 68 -0.21 -10.74 -6.64
N GLU A 69 -1.44 -11.08 -6.28
CA GLU A 69 -2.63 -10.63 -7.02
C GLU A 69 -3.38 -9.57 -6.21
N ILE A 70 -3.20 -8.31 -6.57
CA ILE A 70 -3.87 -7.18 -5.93
C ILE A 70 -5.15 -6.87 -6.71
N ASN A 71 -6.32 -7.07 -6.10
CA ASN A 71 -7.61 -6.83 -6.75
C ASN A 71 -8.23 -5.47 -6.40
N LYS A 72 -7.70 -4.78 -5.38
CA LYS A 72 -8.16 -3.44 -5.02
C LYS A 72 -7.02 -2.59 -4.46
N ILE A 73 -6.96 -1.36 -4.98
CA ILE A 73 -6.17 -0.25 -4.44
C ILE A 73 -7.11 0.96 -4.40
N ALA A 74 -7.35 1.55 -3.22
CA ALA A 74 -8.20 2.72 -3.08
C ALA A 74 -7.61 3.74 -2.10
N LEU A 75 -7.69 5.01 -2.47
CA LEU A 75 -7.27 6.15 -1.65
C LEU A 75 -8.50 6.96 -1.23
N TYR A 76 -8.54 7.38 0.03
CA TYR A 76 -9.64 8.16 0.64
C TYR A 76 -9.08 9.35 1.42
#